data_AF-A0A351FR20-F1
#
_entry.id   AF-A0A351FR20-F1
#
_cell.length_a   1.000
_cell.length_b   1.000
_cell.length_c   1.000
_cell.angle_alpha   90.00
_cell.angle_beta   90.00
_cell.angle_gamma   90.00
#
_symmetry.space_group_name_H-M   'P 1'
#
loop_
_entity.id
_entity.type
_entity.pdbx_description
1 polymer ?
#
loop_
_entity_poly.entity_id
_entity_poly.type
_entity_poly.pdbx_seq_one_letter_code
_entity_poly.pdbx_strand_id
1 'polypeptide(L)'
;MSVLVINCGSTSLKVAIVDANSGARLEELRVERLGTPQAAVHFADHSTSPAPATLDEVFTQLLPDWLDGLAADITCVGHRVVHGGPTFTSPTRINDQVFEQLLETVHLAPLHNPAGLAGIAGARQLLPNVPHVAVFDTAFHATIPPRASTYALPHELAKQHGLRRYGFHGTSHQFVAHRTAAFLQDDIRNLRIITCHLGGGCSVCAVEYGRSVETSMGMTPLEGLVMATRCGDVDPAALLHLMRSEDLTADALESLLNGESGLLGLTGGTSDFRDVERRAEEGDERCRLAIQVFCHRIRKYIGAYAAVMGGVDAIVFTAGIGQHSATVRHHVCQRLEFLGARLEEVANRELSLSASQSIAEFSARHSRVKLLAARTDEAWEIARLAEQVGASDTPTPTPRPIPVAISARHVHLTQATVEALFGDGHQLTPLKTLSQPGQFAAEEVVTLVGPKRSLPGVRVLGPTRNANQVEISRTDEFFLGIDAPIRASGDTANTPGITLLGTAGREVTLTGGVLCAWRHIHMTP
;
A
#
# COMPACT_ATOMS: atom_id res chain seq x y z
N MET A 1 -2.42 -26.22 -10.14
CA MET A 1 -1.76 -26.42 -8.82
C MET A 1 -2.78 -26.05 -7.78
N SER A 2 -3.21 -27.03 -6.98
CA SER A 2 -4.33 -26.87 -6.05
C SER A 2 -3.80 -26.37 -4.70
N VAL A 3 -4.16 -25.14 -4.36
CA VAL A 3 -3.75 -24.50 -3.10
C VAL A 3 -4.95 -24.46 -2.15
N LEU A 4 -4.75 -24.95 -0.94
CA LEU A 4 -5.73 -24.81 0.14
C LEU A 4 -5.60 -23.41 0.75
N VAL A 5 -6.63 -22.59 0.60
CA VAL A 5 -6.67 -21.22 1.12
C VAL A 5 -7.52 -21.17 2.36
N ILE A 6 -6.96 -20.67 3.46
CA ILE A 6 -7.59 -20.60 4.77
C ILE A 6 -7.67 -19.15 5.23
N ASN A 7 -8.89 -18.72 5.59
CA ASN A 7 -9.17 -17.42 6.16
C ASN A 7 -10.02 -17.58 7.43
N CYS A 8 -9.39 -17.43 8.59
CA CYS A 8 -10.04 -17.49 9.89
C CYS A 8 -10.37 -16.07 10.38
N GLY A 9 -11.66 -15.80 10.57
CA GLY A 9 -12.16 -14.67 11.35
C GLY A 9 -12.52 -15.10 12.77
N SER A 10 -12.88 -14.13 13.61
CA SER A 10 -13.27 -14.39 15.00
C SER A 10 -14.52 -15.28 15.13
N THR A 11 -15.44 -15.20 14.17
CA THR A 11 -16.73 -15.94 14.19
C THR A 11 -16.98 -16.78 12.95
N SER A 12 -15.99 -16.92 12.06
CA SER A 12 -16.16 -17.66 10.81
C SER A 12 -14.84 -18.21 10.29
N LEU A 13 -14.90 -19.34 9.60
CA LEU A 13 -13.81 -19.92 8.82
C LEU A 13 -14.23 -20.01 7.36
N LYS A 14 -13.37 -19.57 6.44
CA LYS A 14 -13.52 -19.81 5.01
C LYS A 14 -12.35 -20.64 4.52
N VAL A 15 -12.65 -21.73 3.84
CA VAL A 15 -11.68 -22.64 3.23
C VAL A 15 -12.03 -22.82 1.77
N ALA A 16 -11.04 -22.75 0.88
CA ALA A 16 -11.24 -23.01 -0.54
C ALA A 16 -10.03 -23.75 -1.11
N ILE A 17 -10.27 -24.69 -2.02
CA ILE A 17 -9.22 -25.27 -2.85
C ILE A 17 -9.25 -24.52 -4.18
N VAL A 18 -8.18 -23.78 -4.46
CA VAL A 18 -8.10 -22.90 -5.63
C VAL A 18 -6.95 -23.34 -6.52
N ASP A 19 -7.21 -23.47 -7.82
CA ASP A 19 -6.13 -23.59 -8.80
C ASP A 19 -5.42 -22.24 -8.93
N ALA A 20 -4.16 -22.16 -8.49
CA ALA A 20 -3.42 -20.91 -8.41
C ALA A 20 -3.22 -20.20 -9.77
N ASN A 21 -3.22 -20.95 -10.88
CA ASN A 21 -2.98 -20.42 -12.22
C ASN A 21 -4.24 -19.83 -12.84
N SER A 22 -5.34 -20.58 -12.81
CA SER A 22 -6.60 -20.21 -13.44
C SER A 22 -7.54 -19.43 -12.52
N GLY A 23 -7.36 -19.54 -11.21
CA GLY A 23 -8.30 -19.02 -10.21
C GLY A 23 -9.57 -19.86 -10.06
N ALA A 24 -9.65 -21.03 -10.71
CA ALA A 24 -10.79 -21.91 -10.58
C ALA A 24 -10.91 -22.42 -9.13
N ARG A 25 -12.10 -22.26 -8.55
CA ARG A 25 -12.46 -22.85 -7.26
C ARG A 25 -12.84 -24.31 -7.52
N LEU A 26 -12.01 -25.23 -7.04
CA LEU A 26 -12.27 -26.66 -7.16
C LEU A 26 -13.34 -27.05 -6.13
N GLU A 27 -13.17 -26.56 -4.91
CA GLU A 27 -14.07 -26.79 -3.79
C GLU A 27 -14.02 -25.62 -2.80
N GLU A 28 -15.10 -25.42 -2.05
CA GLU A 28 -15.13 -24.45 -0.96
C GLU A 28 -16.06 -24.85 0.17
N LEU A 29 -15.67 -24.40 1.36
CA LEU A 29 -16.36 -24.63 2.61
C LEU A 29 -16.32 -23.35 3.45
N ARG A 30 -17.45 -23.02 4.06
CA ARG A 30 -17.55 -21.90 4.99
C ARG A 30 -18.23 -22.33 6.28
N VAL A 31 -17.57 -22.10 7.40
CA VAL A 31 -18.19 -22.20 8.73
C VAL A 31 -18.56 -20.80 9.20
N GLU A 32 -19.82 -20.61 9.58
CA GLU A 32 -20.33 -19.39 10.20
C GLU A 32 -20.72 -19.62 11.65
N ARG A 33 -20.76 -18.54 12.43
CA ARG A 33 -21.17 -18.53 13.85
C ARG A 33 -20.33 -19.45 14.72
N LEU A 34 -19.04 -19.55 14.42
CA LEU A 34 -18.05 -20.19 15.29
C LEU A 34 -18.09 -19.57 16.69
N GLY A 35 -17.89 -20.41 17.70
CA GLY A 35 -18.02 -20.07 19.11
C GLY A 35 -19.46 -20.10 19.63
N THR A 36 -20.44 -20.51 18.81
CA THR A 36 -21.86 -20.58 19.21
C THR A 36 -22.46 -21.97 18.95
N PRO A 37 -23.50 -22.38 19.69
CA PRO A 37 -24.24 -23.62 19.40
C PRO A 37 -24.93 -23.65 18.03
N GLN A 38 -25.04 -22.50 17.35
CA GLN A 38 -25.64 -22.35 16.03
C GLN A 38 -24.59 -22.34 14.91
N ALA A 39 -23.37 -22.82 15.18
CA ALA A 39 -22.34 -22.98 14.17
C ALA A 39 -22.86 -23.85 13.01
N ALA A 40 -22.67 -23.35 11.79
CA ALA A 40 -23.15 -24.01 10.58
C ALA A 40 -22.06 -24.01 9.52
N VAL A 41 -21.95 -25.13 8.81
CA VAL A 41 -21.07 -25.27 7.65
C VAL A 41 -21.91 -25.19 6.38
N HIS A 42 -21.39 -24.46 5.41
CA HIS A 42 -21.95 -24.28 4.08
C HIS A 42 -20.95 -24.78 3.06
N PHE A 43 -21.39 -25.62 2.13
CA PHE A 43 -20.57 -26.21 1.08
C PHE A 43 -20.84 -25.54 -0.27
N ALA A 44 -19.97 -25.79 -1.26
CA ALA A 44 -20.06 -25.26 -2.62
C ALA A 44 -21.38 -25.63 -3.33
N ASP A 45 -21.97 -26.78 -3.00
CA ASP A 45 -23.26 -27.26 -3.53
C ASP A 45 -24.48 -26.60 -2.87
N HIS A 46 -24.25 -25.57 -2.05
CA HIS A 46 -25.25 -24.87 -1.24
C HIS A 46 -25.92 -25.70 -0.16
N SER A 47 -25.45 -26.93 0.10
CA SER A 47 -25.87 -27.69 1.27
C SER A 47 -25.38 -27.01 2.56
N THR A 48 -26.16 -27.15 3.63
CA THR A 48 -25.85 -26.58 4.94
C THR A 48 -26.09 -27.65 6.00
N SER A 49 -25.14 -27.81 6.92
CA SER A 49 -25.26 -28.72 8.06
C SER A 49 -24.74 -28.07 9.34
N PRO A 50 -25.10 -28.60 10.52
CA PRO A 50 -24.46 -28.20 11.77
C PRO A 50 -22.95 -28.40 11.69
N ALA A 51 -22.18 -27.43 12.15
CA ALA A 51 -20.73 -27.51 12.25
C ALA A 51 -20.28 -27.66 13.71
N PRO A 52 -19.06 -28.17 13.95
CA PRO A 52 -18.44 -28.04 15.26
C PRO A 52 -18.39 -26.57 15.72
N ALA A 53 -18.54 -26.35 17.02
CA ALA A 53 -18.66 -25.02 17.56
C ALA A 53 -17.29 -24.31 17.66
N THR A 54 -16.21 -25.08 17.82
CA THR A 54 -14.86 -24.52 17.99
C THR A 54 -13.99 -24.70 16.75
N LEU A 55 -13.03 -23.79 16.57
CA LEU A 55 -12.09 -23.87 15.45
C LEU A 55 -11.24 -25.15 15.52
N ASP A 56 -10.85 -25.58 16.72
CA ASP A 56 -10.07 -26.81 16.95
C ASP A 56 -10.83 -28.06 16.48
N GLU A 57 -12.11 -28.18 16.85
CA GLU A 57 -12.96 -29.28 16.38
C GLU A 57 -13.16 -29.23 14.86
N VAL A 58 -13.24 -28.05 14.26
CA VAL A 58 -13.32 -27.93 12.80
C VAL A 58 -12.06 -28.48 12.12
N PHE A 59 -10.87 -28.20 12.65
CA PHE A 59 -9.61 -28.74 12.08
C PHE A 59 -9.38 -30.22 12.37
N THR A 60 -9.96 -30.76 13.45
CA THR A 60 -9.74 -32.16 13.88
C THR A 60 -10.85 -33.13 13.46
N GLN A 61 -12.06 -32.63 13.16
CA GLN A 61 -13.22 -33.47 12.82
C GLN A 61 -13.79 -33.17 11.44
N LEU A 62 -13.98 -31.89 11.08
CA LEU A 62 -14.68 -31.51 9.84
C LEU A 62 -13.75 -31.48 8.62
N LEU A 63 -12.62 -30.78 8.72
CA LEU A 63 -11.70 -30.62 7.59
C LEU A 63 -10.98 -31.91 7.16
N PRO A 64 -10.59 -32.85 8.05
CA PRO A 64 -10.03 -34.13 7.62
C PRO A 64 -10.99 -34.90 6.71
N ASP A 65 -12.23 -35.11 7.16
CA ASP A 65 -13.27 -35.84 6.42
C ASP A 65 -13.58 -35.16 5.06
N TRP A 66 -13.63 -33.82 5.06
CA TRP A 66 -13.84 -33.05 3.83
C TRP A 66 -12.68 -33.20 2.85
N LEU A 67 -11.43 -33.14 3.29
CA LEU A 67 -10.26 -33.28 2.42
C LEU A 67 -10.10 -34.70 1.87
N ASP A 68 -10.32 -35.72 2.71
CA ASP A 68 -10.24 -37.13 2.32
C ASP A 68 -11.27 -37.47 1.23
N GLY A 69 -12.48 -36.89 1.30
CA GLY A 69 -13.53 -37.08 0.31
C GLY A 69 -13.23 -36.49 -1.08
N LEU A 70 -12.31 -35.53 -1.18
CA LEU A 70 -12.02 -34.80 -2.41
C LEU A 70 -10.87 -35.38 -3.24
N ALA A 71 -10.00 -36.18 -2.62
CA ALA A 71 -8.78 -36.72 -3.24
C ALA A 71 -7.94 -35.65 -3.98
N ALA A 72 -7.97 -34.39 -3.50
CA ALA A 72 -7.27 -33.28 -4.12
C ALA A 72 -5.78 -33.28 -3.71
N ASP A 73 -4.89 -33.22 -4.71
CA ASP A 73 -3.45 -33.09 -4.48
C ASP A 73 -3.09 -31.64 -4.11
N ILE A 74 -3.07 -31.34 -2.81
CA ILE A 74 -2.79 -30.01 -2.28
C ILE A 74 -1.27 -29.75 -2.32
N THR A 75 -0.85 -28.79 -3.16
CA THR A 75 0.56 -28.44 -3.32
C THR A 75 1.06 -27.47 -2.27
N CYS A 76 0.17 -26.63 -1.72
CA CYS A 76 0.49 -25.62 -0.73
C CYS A 76 -0.74 -25.22 0.09
N VAL A 77 -0.53 -24.68 1.30
CA VAL A 77 -1.58 -24.05 2.11
C VAL A 77 -1.30 -22.55 2.29
N GLY A 78 -2.18 -21.70 1.77
CA GLY A 78 -2.12 -20.24 1.93
C GLY A 78 -3.01 -19.77 3.09
N HIS A 79 -2.41 -19.07 4.05
CA HIS A 79 -3.09 -18.54 5.24
C HIS A 79 -3.23 -17.04 5.14
N ARG A 80 -4.46 -16.51 5.22
CA ARG A 80 -4.66 -15.08 5.36
C ARG A 80 -4.33 -14.64 6.79
N VAL A 81 -3.40 -13.70 6.93
CA VAL A 81 -3.04 -13.05 8.18
C VAL A 81 -3.34 -11.57 8.09
N VAL A 82 -4.07 -11.01 9.06
CA VAL A 82 -4.52 -9.62 8.96
C VAL A 82 -3.37 -8.64 9.15
N HIS A 83 -2.49 -8.85 10.12
CA HIS A 83 -1.42 -7.90 10.42
C HIS A 83 -0.05 -8.58 10.49
N GLY A 84 0.86 -8.21 9.57
CA GLY A 84 2.25 -8.72 9.52
C GLY A 84 3.26 -7.89 10.32
N GLY A 85 2.85 -6.72 10.81
CA GLY A 85 3.74 -5.82 11.54
C GLY A 85 4.89 -5.31 10.67
N PRO A 86 5.96 -4.78 11.28
CA PRO A 86 7.12 -4.28 10.52
C PRO A 86 7.97 -5.41 9.93
N THR A 87 7.84 -6.64 10.45
CA THR A 87 8.66 -7.79 10.07
C THR A 87 8.18 -8.42 8.77
N PHE A 88 6.88 -8.71 8.67
CA PHE A 88 6.33 -9.47 7.54
C PHE A 88 5.80 -8.53 6.46
N THR A 89 6.69 -8.17 5.53
CA THR A 89 6.43 -7.25 4.41
C THR A 89 6.16 -7.95 3.07
N SER A 90 6.20 -9.28 3.06
CA SER A 90 5.89 -10.13 1.91
C SER A 90 5.27 -11.45 2.37
N PRO A 91 4.59 -12.21 1.48
CA PRO A 91 4.20 -13.58 1.79
C PRO A 91 5.40 -14.41 2.27
N THR A 92 5.21 -15.22 3.30
CA THR A 92 6.31 -15.89 4.02
C THR A 92 5.97 -17.36 4.27
N ARG A 93 6.87 -18.28 3.89
CA ARG A 93 6.77 -19.71 4.24
C ARG A 93 6.85 -19.88 5.75
N ILE A 94 5.90 -20.61 6.32
CA ILE A 94 5.77 -20.80 7.76
C ILE A 94 6.63 -22.02 8.17
N ASN A 95 7.64 -21.75 8.99
CA ASN A 95 8.34 -22.73 9.81
C ASN A 95 8.11 -22.40 11.30
N ASP A 96 8.74 -23.14 12.21
CA ASP A 96 8.54 -22.93 13.66
C ASP A 96 8.99 -21.54 14.12
N GLN A 97 10.13 -21.07 13.63
CA GLN A 97 10.64 -19.72 13.94
C GLN A 97 9.69 -18.62 13.44
N VAL A 98 9.19 -18.74 12.21
CA VAL A 98 8.23 -17.79 11.64
C VAL A 98 6.92 -17.84 12.42
N PHE A 99 6.47 -19.01 12.85
CA PHE A 99 5.26 -19.15 13.66
C PHE A 99 5.40 -18.47 15.03
N GLU A 100 6.56 -18.60 15.69
CA GLU A 100 6.85 -17.87 16.93
C GLU A 100 6.82 -16.34 16.71
N GLN A 101 7.46 -15.85 15.65
CA GLN A 101 7.43 -14.43 15.29
C GLN A 101 6.02 -13.93 14.94
N LEU A 102 5.17 -14.79 14.37
CA LEU A 102 3.78 -14.45 14.10
C LEU A 102 2.98 -14.25 15.40
N LEU A 103 3.26 -15.01 16.48
CA LEU A 103 2.61 -14.80 17.78
C LEU A 103 2.91 -13.42 18.35
N GLU A 104 4.10 -12.87 18.10
CA GLU A 104 4.46 -11.52 18.52
C GLU A 104 3.59 -10.45 17.86
N THR A 105 2.97 -10.72 16.71
CA THR A 105 2.11 -9.74 16.00
C THR A 105 0.70 -9.60 16.60
N VAL A 106 0.31 -10.44 17.57
CA VAL A 106 -1.05 -10.45 18.15
C VAL A 106 -1.43 -9.09 18.72
N HIS A 107 -0.51 -8.39 19.37
CA HIS A 107 -0.77 -7.08 19.97
C HIS A 107 -1.13 -5.98 18.95
N LEU A 108 -0.78 -6.17 17.66
CA LEU A 108 -1.09 -5.22 16.59
C LEU A 108 -2.52 -5.36 16.06
N ALA A 109 -3.12 -6.54 16.21
CA ALA A 109 -4.48 -6.82 15.75
C ALA A 109 -5.15 -7.89 16.66
N PRO A 110 -5.44 -7.56 17.93
CA PRO A 110 -5.88 -8.53 18.93
C PRO A 110 -7.21 -9.20 18.60
N LEU A 111 -8.09 -8.52 17.86
CA LEU A 111 -9.38 -9.07 17.43
C LEU A 111 -9.30 -9.97 16.18
N HIS A 112 -8.14 -10.02 15.51
CA HIS A 112 -8.02 -10.64 14.19
C HIS A 112 -6.90 -11.68 14.12
N ASN A 113 -5.68 -11.34 14.54
CA ASN A 113 -4.54 -12.24 14.41
C ASN A 113 -4.71 -13.57 15.18
N PRO A 114 -5.27 -13.62 16.42
CA PRO A 114 -5.41 -14.89 17.13
C PRO A 114 -6.16 -15.98 16.36
N ALA A 115 -7.27 -15.64 15.69
CA ALA A 115 -8.03 -16.61 14.91
C ALA A 115 -7.23 -17.13 13.70
N GLY A 116 -6.51 -16.24 13.01
CA GLY A 116 -5.61 -16.61 11.90
C GLY A 116 -4.49 -17.55 12.35
N LEU A 117 -3.86 -17.28 13.49
CA LEU A 117 -2.77 -18.10 14.02
C LEU A 117 -3.25 -19.47 14.52
N ALA A 118 -4.44 -19.53 15.13
CA ALA A 118 -5.08 -20.80 15.48
C ALA A 118 -5.38 -21.64 14.21
N GLY A 119 -5.82 -20.99 13.13
CA GLY A 119 -5.99 -21.63 11.83
C GLY A 119 -4.70 -22.20 11.25
N ILE A 120 -3.60 -21.44 11.35
CA ILE A 120 -2.27 -21.92 10.95
C ILE A 120 -1.87 -23.16 11.76
N ALA A 121 -2.04 -23.12 13.08
CA ALA A 121 -1.68 -24.23 13.96
C ALA A 121 -2.48 -25.50 13.62
N GLY A 122 -3.81 -25.39 13.50
CA GLY A 122 -4.68 -26.51 13.14
C GLY A 122 -4.36 -27.09 11.76
N ALA A 123 -4.16 -26.24 10.75
CA ALA A 123 -3.82 -26.69 9.41
C ALA A 123 -2.44 -27.38 9.33
N ARG A 124 -1.44 -26.89 10.09
CA ARG A 124 -0.10 -27.51 10.13
C ARG A 124 -0.13 -28.91 10.75
N GLN A 125 -1.05 -29.16 11.69
CA GLN A 125 -1.27 -30.49 12.23
C GLN A 125 -2.00 -31.40 11.22
N LEU A 126 -2.95 -30.84 10.46
CA LEU A 126 -3.71 -31.56 9.45
C LEU A 126 -2.87 -31.96 8.23
N LEU A 127 -2.01 -31.06 7.73
CA LEU A 127 -1.20 -31.23 6.53
C LEU A 127 0.30 -31.01 6.81
N PRO A 128 0.94 -31.80 7.69
CA PRO A 128 2.30 -31.52 8.18
C PRO A 128 3.39 -31.59 7.10
N ASN A 129 3.12 -32.28 6.00
CA ASN A 129 4.08 -32.48 4.89
C ASN A 129 3.88 -31.47 3.74
N VAL A 130 2.84 -30.62 3.79
CA VAL A 130 2.55 -29.61 2.77
C VAL A 130 3.18 -28.28 3.20
N PRO A 131 3.77 -27.48 2.29
CA PRO A 131 4.27 -26.16 2.66
C PRO A 131 3.13 -25.19 3.02
N HIS A 132 3.26 -24.53 4.17
CA HIS A 132 2.34 -23.47 4.63
C HIS A 132 2.94 -22.08 4.35
N VAL A 133 2.13 -21.14 3.87
CA VAL A 133 2.54 -19.75 3.60
C VAL A 133 1.56 -18.78 4.26
N ALA A 134 2.09 -17.81 5.01
CA ALA A 134 1.32 -16.67 5.51
C ALA A 134 1.29 -15.57 4.45
N VAL A 135 0.08 -15.09 4.12
CA VAL A 135 -0.17 -13.97 3.21
C VAL A 135 -0.83 -12.85 4.02
N PHE A 136 -0.17 -11.70 4.06
CA PHE A 136 -0.53 -10.61 4.97
C PHE A 136 -1.33 -9.51 4.25
N ASP A 137 -2.46 -9.09 4.83
CA ASP A 137 -3.23 -7.95 4.31
C ASP A 137 -2.43 -6.64 4.30
N THR A 138 -1.38 -6.55 5.13
CA THR A 138 -0.46 -5.40 5.21
C THR A 138 0.69 -5.46 4.21
N ALA A 139 1.00 -6.63 3.61
CA ALA A 139 2.23 -6.82 2.85
C ALA A 139 2.29 -5.97 1.57
N PHE A 140 1.19 -5.87 0.83
CA PHE A 140 1.15 -5.05 -0.40
C PHE A 140 1.48 -3.57 -0.12
N HIS A 141 1.17 -3.08 1.08
CA HIS A 141 1.38 -1.72 1.52
C HIS A 141 2.78 -1.46 2.10
N ALA A 142 3.65 -2.48 2.18
CA ALA A 142 5.01 -2.32 2.67
C ALA A 142 5.87 -1.38 1.80
N THR A 143 5.45 -1.10 0.56
CA THR A 143 6.11 -0.16 -0.34
C THR A 143 5.75 1.31 -0.08
N ILE A 144 4.83 1.61 0.84
CA ILE A 144 4.45 2.98 1.18
C ILE A 144 5.69 3.74 1.69
N PRO A 145 6.04 4.88 1.09
CA PRO A 145 7.23 5.64 1.48
C PRO A 145 7.05 6.27 2.87
N PRO A 146 8.15 6.58 3.59
CA PRO A 146 8.08 7.17 4.94
C PRO A 146 7.22 8.43 5.04
N ARG A 147 7.19 9.27 3.98
CA ARG A 147 6.35 10.47 3.92
C ARG A 147 4.85 10.20 4.04
N ALA A 148 4.42 9.00 3.67
CA ALA A 148 3.03 8.55 3.69
C ALA A 148 2.73 7.61 4.87
N SER A 149 3.74 6.89 5.37
CA SER A 149 3.57 5.97 6.49
C SER A 149 3.78 6.56 7.88
N THR A 150 4.52 7.66 8.00
CA THR A 150 4.89 8.25 9.29
C THR A 150 3.80 9.19 9.80
N TYR A 151 3.30 8.94 11.02
CA TYR A 151 2.44 9.91 11.71
C TYR A 151 3.28 11.07 12.27
N ALA A 152 2.69 12.26 12.33
CA ALA A 152 3.28 13.46 12.91
C ALA A 152 3.25 13.42 14.46
N LEU A 153 3.78 12.36 15.05
CA LEU A 153 3.93 12.14 16.49
C LEU A 153 5.40 12.30 16.90
N PRO A 154 5.72 12.49 18.20
CA PRO A 154 7.10 12.49 18.67
C PRO A 154 7.87 11.25 18.18
N HIS A 155 8.98 11.48 17.47
CA HIS A 155 9.69 10.44 16.71
C HIS A 155 10.07 9.23 17.57
N GLU A 156 10.68 9.45 18.73
CA GLU A 156 11.13 8.35 19.60
C GLU A 156 9.96 7.52 20.12
N LEU A 157 8.84 8.16 20.46
CA LEU A 157 7.63 7.47 20.94
C LEU A 157 7.00 6.64 19.82
N ALA A 158 6.85 7.23 18.63
CA ALA A 158 6.31 6.53 17.47
C ALA A 158 7.17 5.31 17.10
N LYS A 159 8.50 5.46 17.12
CA LYS A 159 9.43 4.37 16.86
C LYS A 159 9.36 3.27 17.92
N GLN A 160 9.34 3.64 19.21
CA GLN A 160 9.28 2.70 20.32
C GLN A 160 8.02 1.82 20.27
N HIS A 161 6.87 2.42 19.91
CA HIS A 161 5.58 1.73 19.88
C HIS A 161 5.17 1.23 18.47
N GLY A 162 6.04 1.37 17.46
CA GLY A 162 5.74 0.95 16.09
C GLY A 162 4.56 1.68 15.45
N LEU A 163 4.31 2.94 15.85
CA LEU A 163 3.19 3.76 15.38
C LEU A 163 3.46 4.27 13.96
N ARG A 164 2.78 3.66 12.98
CA ARG A 164 2.85 4.05 11.58
C ARG A 164 1.61 3.56 10.83
N ARG A 165 1.41 4.04 9.62
CA ARG A 165 0.49 3.44 8.66
C ARG A 165 1.03 2.08 8.22
N TYR A 166 0.18 1.06 8.32
CA TYR A 166 0.39 -0.26 7.72
C TYR A 166 -0.54 -0.44 6.52
N GLY A 167 -1.83 -0.13 6.68
CA GLY A 167 -2.86 -0.36 5.66
C GLY A 167 -3.33 -1.81 5.56
N PHE A 168 -4.56 -2.01 5.08
CA PHE A 168 -5.19 -3.34 4.96
C PHE A 168 -5.98 -3.45 3.66
N HIS A 169 -6.52 -4.64 3.40
CA HIS A 169 -7.03 -5.08 2.11
C HIS A 169 -5.94 -5.13 1.03
N GLY A 170 -4.67 -5.31 1.42
CA GLY A 170 -3.54 -5.33 0.50
C GLY A 170 -3.69 -6.40 -0.58
N THR A 171 -4.10 -7.61 -0.20
CA THR A 171 -4.40 -8.71 -1.14
C THR A 171 -5.46 -8.32 -2.18
N SER A 172 -6.52 -7.65 -1.75
CA SER A 172 -7.59 -7.20 -2.66
C SER A 172 -7.12 -6.08 -3.60
N HIS A 173 -6.42 -5.08 -3.05
CA HIS A 173 -5.88 -3.98 -3.84
C HIS A 173 -4.86 -4.47 -4.87
N GLN A 174 -3.96 -5.37 -4.45
CA GLN A 174 -2.99 -6.01 -5.33
C GLN A 174 -3.67 -6.77 -6.46
N PHE A 175 -4.62 -7.64 -6.12
CA PHE A 175 -5.37 -8.41 -7.09
C PHE A 175 -6.05 -7.51 -8.13
N VAL A 176 -6.83 -6.53 -7.66
CA VAL A 176 -7.61 -5.66 -8.54
C VAL A 176 -6.72 -4.75 -9.38
N ALA A 177 -5.59 -4.28 -8.86
CA ALA A 177 -4.61 -3.52 -9.65
C ALA A 177 -4.02 -4.37 -10.80
N HIS A 178 -3.66 -5.63 -10.53
CA HIS A 178 -3.19 -6.56 -11.58
C HIS A 178 -4.27 -6.88 -12.60
N ARG A 179 -5.52 -7.14 -12.16
CA ARG A 179 -6.65 -7.37 -13.07
C ARG A 179 -6.95 -6.14 -13.94
N THR A 180 -6.77 -4.94 -13.38
CA THR A 180 -6.93 -3.68 -14.09
C THR A 180 -5.87 -3.51 -15.17
N ALA A 181 -4.59 -3.74 -14.84
CA ALA A 181 -3.51 -3.68 -15.83
C ALA A 181 -3.75 -4.67 -16.99
N ALA A 182 -4.15 -5.90 -16.67
CA ALA A 182 -4.50 -6.91 -17.68
C ALA A 182 -5.68 -6.48 -18.57
N PHE A 183 -6.72 -5.86 -17.99
CA PHE A 183 -7.87 -5.34 -18.73
C PHE A 183 -7.49 -4.19 -19.67
N LEU A 184 -6.62 -3.29 -19.21
CA LEU A 184 -6.10 -2.17 -20.01
C LEU A 184 -5.05 -2.60 -21.04
N GLN A 185 -4.62 -3.86 -21.00
CA GLN A 185 -3.58 -4.43 -21.86
C GLN A 185 -2.26 -3.66 -21.77
N ASP A 186 -1.92 -3.18 -20.58
CA ASP A 186 -0.68 -2.45 -20.31
C ASP A 186 0.06 -3.07 -19.13
N ASP A 187 1.35 -2.79 -19.03
CA ASP A 187 2.15 -3.18 -17.88
C ASP A 187 1.74 -2.34 -16.67
N ILE A 188 1.53 -3.00 -15.52
CA ILE A 188 1.20 -2.29 -14.27
C ILE A 188 2.25 -1.24 -13.89
N ARG A 189 3.50 -1.39 -14.36
CA ARG A 189 4.61 -0.45 -14.14
C ARG A 189 4.48 0.84 -14.96
N ASN A 190 3.52 0.92 -15.88
CA ASN A 190 3.20 2.12 -16.65
C ASN A 190 1.96 2.86 -16.12
N LEU A 191 1.27 2.29 -15.12
CA LEU A 191 -0.05 2.74 -14.70
C LEU A 191 -0.05 3.37 -13.30
N ARG A 192 -0.95 4.34 -13.10
CA ARG A 192 -1.37 4.92 -11.83
C ARG A 192 -2.83 4.57 -11.59
N ILE A 193 -3.08 3.69 -10.64
CA ILE A 193 -4.40 3.09 -10.40
C ILE A 193 -4.85 3.48 -8.99
N ILE A 194 -6.08 3.97 -8.86
CA ILE A 194 -6.74 4.13 -7.56
C ILE A 194 -7.74 2.99 -7.40
N THR A 195 -7.53 2.13 -6.42
CA THR A 195 -8.44 1.02 -6.10
C THR A 195 -9.29 1.38 -4.88
N CYS A 196 -10.61 1.27 -5.02
CA CYS A 196 -11.61 1.55 -4.01
C CYS A 196 -12.25 0.22 -3.57
N HIS A 197 -11.74 -0.39 -2.52
CA HIS A 197 -12.33 -1.57 -1.90
C HIS A 197 -13.47 -1.14 -0.99
N LEU A 198 -14.72 -1.33 -1.41
CA LEU A 198 -15.91 -0.88 -0.69
C LEU A 198 -16.77 -2.08 -0.28
N GLY A 199 -16.65 -2.53 0.97
CA GLY A 199 -17.42 -3.63 1.55
C GLY A 199 -17.85 -3.32 2.99
N GLY A 200 -17.96 -4.34 3.85
CA GLY A 200 -18.20 -4.12 5.27
C GLY A 200 -17.09 -3.28 5.94
N GLY A 201 -15.84 -3.56 5.55
CA GLY A 201 -14.71 -2.63 5.68
C GLY A 201 -14.45 -1.93 4.36
N CYS A 202 -13.99 -0.67 4.40
CA CYS A 202 -13.73 0.12 3.20
C CYS A 202 -12.32 0.72 3.23
N SER A 203 -11.57 0.61 2.13
CA SER A 203 -10.31 1.34 1.97
C SER A 203 -10.04 1.75 0.53
N VAL A 204 -9.27 2.83 0.36
CA VAL A 204 -8.74 3.29 -0.93
C VAL A 204 -7.24 3.03 -0.93
N CYS A 205 -6.67 2.63 -2.06
CA CYS A 205 -5.22 2.52 -2.25
C CYS A 205 -4.80 3.25 -3.52
N ALA A 206 -3.67 3.96 -3.43
CA ALA A 206 -2.96 4.54 -4.57
C ALA A 206 -1.87 3.56 -5.01
N VAL A 207 -2.02 3.00 -6.20
CA VAL A 207 -1.07 2.06 -6.80
C VAL A 207 -0.34 2.77 -7.94
N GLU A 208 0.91 3.13 -7.70
CA GLU A 208 1.78 3.82 -8.65
C GLU A 208 2.84 2.85 -9.17
N TYR A 209 2.84 2.59 -10.48
CA TYR A 209 3.79 1.70 -11.15
C TYR A 209 3.87 0.31 -10.51
N GLY A 210 2.71 -0.23 -10.13
CA GLY A 210 2.55 -1.54 -9.49
C GLY A 210 2.92 -1.60 -8.01
N ARG A 211 3.13 -0.47 -7.34
CA ARG A 211 3.43 -0.40 -5.91
C ARG A 211 2.38 0.41 -5.17
N SER A 212 1.98 -0.05 -3.99
CA SER A 212 1.18 0.77 -3.08
C SER A 212 2.02 1.93 -2.57
N VAL A 213 1.64 3.16 -2.93
CA VAL A 213 2.31 4.38 -2.45
C VAL A 213 1.50 5.12 -1.39
N GLU A 214 0.20 4.82 -1.28
CA GLU A 214 -0.69 5.37 -0.24
C GLU A 214 -1.89 4.44 0.00
N THR A 215 -2.46 4.45 1.21
CA THR A 215 -3.67 3.68 1.55
C THR A 215 -4.46 4.34 2.68
N SER A 216 -5.78 4.24 2.65
CA SER A 216 -6.63 5.06 3.54
C SER A 216 -6.64 4.55 4.97
N MET A 217 -6.51 3.24 5.15
CA MET A 217 -6.41 2.65 6.48
C MET A 217 -5.02 2.90 7.08
N GLY A 218 -5.00 2.95 8.40
CA GLY A 218 -3.90 3.45 9.19
C GLY A 218 -3.01 2.37 9.78
N MET A 219 -2.71 2.59 11.06
CA MET A 219 -2.14 1.55 11.91
C MET A 219 -3.15 0.42 12.13
N THR A 220 -4.43 0.79 12.21
CA THR A 220 -5.56 -0.12 12.37
C THR A 220 -6.54 0.05 11.21
N PRO A 221 -7.48 -0.89 11.03
CA PRO A 221 -8.54 -0.76 10.03
C PRO A 221 -9.58 0.34 10.30
N LEU A 222 -9.38 1.20 11.31
CA LEU A 222 -10.33 2.23 11.71
C LEU A 222 -10.19 3.55 10.92
N GLU A 223 -8.96 3.95 10.59
CA GLU A 223 -8.69 5.20 9.84
C GLU A 223 -9.25 5.12 8.42
N GLY A 224 -9.64 6.27 7.86
CA GLY A 224 -9.99 6.42 6.46
C GLY A 224 -11.48 6.59 6.20
N LEU A 225 -12.02 5.66 5.42
CA LEU A 225 -13.40 5.74 4.95
C LEU A 225 -14.41 5.45 6.06
N VAL A 226 -15.61 6.01 5.91
CA VAL A 226 -16.79 5.53 6.64
C VAL A 226 -17.03 4.08 6.22
N MET A 227 -17.35 3.21 7.18
CA MET A 227 -17.60 1.79 6.92
C MET A 227 -18.95 1.37 7.52
N ALA A 228 -19.27 0.06 7.52
CA ALA A 228 -20.53 -0.44 8.05
C ALA A 228 -20.76 0.00 9.52
N THR A 229 -19.77 -0.22 10.38
CA THR A 229 -19.83 0.09 11.83
C THR A 229 -18.65 0.93 12.31
N ARG A 230 -17.65 1.17 11.45
CA ARG A 230 -16.43 1.91 11.79
C ARG A 230 -16.54 3.38 11.38
N CYS A 231 -16.07 4.27 12.25
CA CYS A 231 -16.20 5.71 12.05
C CYS A 231 -15.41 6.27 10.85
N GLY A 232 -14.25 5.70 10.52
CA GLY A 232 -13.30 6.33 9.60
C GLY A 232 -12.58 7.52 10.25
N ASP A 233 -12.17 8.49 9.44
CA ASP A 233 -11.49 9.69 9.95
C ASP A 233 -12.37 10.52 10.90
N VAL A 234 -11.88 10.72 12.12
CA VAL A 234 -12.45 11.63 13.12
C VAL A 234 -11.33 12.49 13.70
N ASP A 235 -11.65 13.74 14.06
CA ASP A 235 -10.72 14.63 14.75
C ASP A 235 -10.32 14.03 16.11
N PRO A 236 -9.02 13.80 16.38
CA PRO A 236 -8.56 13.31 17.68
C PRO A 236 -9.03 14.17 18.86
N ALA A 237 -9.14 15.49 18.71
CA ALA A 237 -9.59 16.38 19.77
C ALA A 237 -11.07 16.17 20.11
N ALA A 238 -11.91 15.85 19.11
CA ALA A 238 -13.31 15.51 19.33
C ALA A 238 -13.46 14.21 20.12
N LEU A 239 -12.60 13.22 19.86
CA LEU A 239 -12.57 11.96 20.62
C LEU A 239 -12.17 12.20 22.09
N LEU A 240 -11.14 13.01 22.32
CA LEU A 240 -10.71 13.37 23.68
C LEU A 240 -11.78 14.18 24.43
N HIS A 241 -12.53 15.03 23.73
CA HIS A 241 -13.66 15.74 24.30
C HIS A 241 -14.76 14.76 24.73
N LEU A 242 -15.15 13.85 23.84
CA LEU A 242 -16.17 12.83 24.10
C LEU A 242 -15.79 11.94 25.30
N MET A 243 -14.54 11.48 25.36
CA MET A 243 -14.06 10.68 26.50
C MET A 243 -14.20 11.43 27.82
N ARG A 244 -13.90 12.73 27.84
CA ARG A 244 -14.01 13.55 29.06
C ARG A 244 -15.45 13.87 29.43
N SER A 245 -16.32 14.06 28.44
CA SER A 245 -17.73 14.43 28.68
C SER A 245 -18.57 13.24 29.13
N GLU A 246 -18.28 12.05 28.61
CA GLU A 246 -19.02 10.81 28.88
C GLU A 246 -18.25 9.85 29.82
N ASP A 247 -17.11 10.30 30.37
CA ASP A 247 -16.20 9.50 31.22
C ASP A 247 -15.83 8.13 30.61
N LEU A 248 -15.60 8.11 29.30
CA LEU A 248 -15.29 6.87 28.57
C LEU A 248 -13.83 6.46 28.77
N THR A 249 -13.64 5.16 28.99
CA THR A 249 -12.33 4.52 28.90
C THR A 249 -11.88 4.40 27.44
N ALA A 250 -10.58 4.12 27.23
CA ALA A 250 -10.05 3.86 25.89
C ALA A 250 -10.77 2.65 25.23
N ASP A 251 -11.04 1.59 25.98
CA ASP A 251 -11.72 0.38 25.47
C ASP A 251 -13.19 0.65 25.11
N ALA A 252 -13.88 1.46 25.91
CA ALA A 252 -15.25 1.88 25.61
C ALA A 252 -15.30 2.74 24.34
N LEU A 253 -14.35 3.66 24.19
CA LEU A 253 -14.23 4.45 22.97
C LEU A 253 -13.88 3.55 21.76
N GLU A 254 -12.95 2.62 21.89
CA GLU A 254 -12.59 1.69 20.80
C GLU A 254 -13.80 0.87 20.34
N SER A 255 -14.60 0.36 21.28
CA SER A 255 -15.83 -0.38 21.01
C SER A 255 -16.85 0.49 20.26
N LEU A 256 -17.07 1.72 20.72
CA LEU A 256 -17.96 2.69 20.07
C LEU A 256 -17.51 3.00 18.63
N LEU A 257 -16.22 3.26 18.44
CA LEU A 257 -15.67 3.64 17.13
C LEU A 257 -15.65 2.48 16.13
N ASN A 258 -15.51 1.23 16.59
CA ASN A 258 -15.47 0.05 15.71
C ASN A 258 -16.83 -0.62 15.49
N GLY A 259 -17.72 -0.59 16.49
CA GLY A 259 -18.95 -1.37 16.53
C GLY A 259 -20.24 -0.56 16.40
N GLU A 260 -20.24 0.71 16.83
CA GLU A 260 -21.45 1.53 16.98
C GLU A 260 -21.47 2.77 16.07
N SER A 261 -20.43 2.96 15.26
CA SER A 261 -20.22 4.13 14.41
C SER A 261 -20.54 3.84 12.93
N GLY A 262 -19.96 4.60 12.00
CA GLY A 262 -20.09 4.36 10.57
C GLY A 262 -21.53 4.54 10.07
N LEU A 263 -21.93 3.72 9.09
CA LEU A 263 -23.31 3.71 8.58
C LEU A 263 -24.32 3.36 9.67
N LEU A 264 -23.97 2.43 10.57
CA LEU A 264 -24.83 2.04 11.70
C LEU A 264 -25.19 3.26 12.55
N GLY A 265 -24.18 4.01 13.00
CA GLY A 265 -24.36 5.20 13.83
C GLY A 265 -25.10 6.32 13.09
N LEU A 266 -24.73 6.58 11.83
CA LEU A 266 -25.35 7.66 11.03
C LEU A 266 -26.83 7.42 10.74
N THR A 267 -27.23 6.16 10.50
CA THR A 267 -28.62 5.80 10.17
C THR A 267 -29.47 5.49 11.39
N GLY A 268 -28.86 5.37 12.56
CA GLY A 268 -29.52 4.98 13.81
C GLY A 268 -29.90 3.50 13.86
N GLY A 269 -29.09 2.61 13.28
CA GLY A 269 -29.26 1.16 13.44
C GLY A 269 -29.19 0.30 12.17
N THR A 270 -28.83 0.85 11.01
CA THR A 270 -28.65 0.07 9.77
C THR A 270 -27.24 0.21 9.21
N SER A 271 -26.56 -0.92 9.04
CA SER A 271 -25.18 -0.97 8.53
C SER A 271 -25.04 -1.60 7.14
N ASP A 272 -25.99 -2.44 6.70
CA ASP A 272 -26.00 -3.00 5.34
C ASP A 272 -26.37 -1.91 4.33
N PHE A 273 -25.48 -1.67 3.38
CA PHE A 273 -25.64 -0.57 2.43
C PHE A 273 -26.91 -0.69 1.58
N ARG A 274 -27.37 -1.90 1.27
CA ARG A 274 -28.58 -2.13 0.47
C ARG A 274 -29.83 -1.65 1.22
N ASP A 275 -29.87 -1.91 2.53
CA ASP A 275 -30.95 -1.42 3.39
C ASP A 275 -30.88 0.10 3.58
N VAL A 276 -29.67 0.67 3.65
CA VAL A 276 -29.48 2.13 3.68
C VAL A 276 -30.00 2.78 2.39
N GLU A 277 -29.68 2.22 1.21
CA GLU A 277 -30.19 2.71 -0.08
C GLU A 277 -31.71 2.65 -0.14
N ARG A 278 -32.31 1.49 0.20
CA ARG A 278 -33.77 1.32 0.22
C ARG A 278 -34.46 2.34 1.14
N ARG A 279 -33.98 2.51 2.37
CA ARG A 279 -34.53 3.50 3.31
C ARG A 279 -34.39 4.93 2.79
N ALA A 280 -33.28 5.26 2.14
CA ALA A 280 -33.06 6.58 1.55
C ALA A 280 -34.04 6.85 0.39
N GLU A 281 -34.36 5.84 -0.43
CA GLU A 281 -35.39 5.92 -1.48
C GLU A 281 -36.79 6.12 -0.88
N GLU A 282 -37.08 5.46 0.25
CA GLU A 282 -38.34 5.59 1.00
C GLU A 282 -38.51 6.94 1.73
N GLY A 283 -37.50 7.81 1.73
CA GLY A 283 -37.59 9.15 2.32
C GLY A 283 -36.75 9.39 3.56
N ASP A 284 -35.99 8.41 4.04
CA ASP A 284 -35.20 8.52 5.27
C ASP A 284 -34.01 9.49 5.09
N GLU A 285 -34.09 10.64 5.75
CA GLU A 285 -33.07 11.69 5.69
C GLU A 285 -31.73 11.26 6.30
N ARG A 286 -31.73 10.40 7.33
CA ARG A 286 -30.49 9.92 7.94
C ARG A 286 -29.75 8.99 6.99
N CYS A 287 -30.47 8.11 6.30
CA CYS A 287 -29.89 7.24 5.27
C CYS A 287 -29.36 8.04 4.07
N ARG A 288 -30.08 9.08 3.63
CA ARG A 288 -29.59 9.99 2.58
C ARG A 288 -28.30 10.70 2.99
N LEU A 289 -28.25 11.22 4.20
CA LEU A 289 -27.03 11.84 4.74
C LEU A 289 -25.88 10.83 4.84
N ALA A 290 -26.14 9.61 5.32
CA ALA A 290 -25.13 8.56 5.44
C ALA A 290 -24.48 8.24 4.08
N ILE A 291 -25.29 8.09 3.02
CA ILE A 291 -24.78 7.87 1.64
C ILE A 291 -23.94 9.05 1.17
N GLN A 292 -24.38 10.29 1.41
CA GLN A 292 -23.65 11.49 1.02
C GLN A 292 -22.30 11.59 1.73
N VAL A 293 -22.25 11.35 3.05
CA VAL A 293 -21.02 11.36 3.84
C VAL A 293 -20.06 10.26 3.36
N PHE A 294 -20.57 9.05 3.13
CA PHE A 294 -19.81 7.92 2.60
C PHE A 294 -19.17 8.25 1.24
N CYS A 295 -19.97 8.71 0.27
CA CYS A 295 -19.47 9.05 -1.07
C CYS A 295 -18.53 10.26 -1.06
N HIS A 296 -18.79 11.25 -0.21
CA HIS A 296 -17.92 12.41 -0.04
C HIS A 296 -16.51 12.00 0.41
N ARG A 297 -16.42 11.12 1.42
CA ARG A 297 -15.13 10.63 1.95
C ARG A 297 -14.35 9.88 0.87
N ILE A 298 -15.01 8.99 0.12
CA ILE A 298 -14.35 8.25 -0.98
C ILE A 298 -13.81 9.22 -2.03
N ARG A 299 -14.62 10.17 -2.50
CA ARG A 299 -14.19 11.18 -3.48
C ARG A 299 -13.01 12.01 -2.99
N LYS A 300 -13.00 12.39 -1.70
CA LYS A 300 -11.88 13.12 -1.08
C LYS A 300 -10.58 12.31 -1.17
N TYR A 301 -10.63 11.02 -0.85
CA TYR A 301 -9.47 10.13 -0.96
C TYR A 301 -9.00 9.94 -2.40
N ILE A 302 -9.91 9.76 -3.37
CA ILE A 302 -9.57 9.70 -4.79
C ILE A 302 -8.82 10.97 -5.22
N GLY A 303 -9.34 12.14 -4.88
CA GLY A 303 -8.70 13.42 -5.20
C GLY A 303 -7.32 13.57 -4.56
N ALA A 304 -7.19 13.20 -3.28
CA ALA A 304 -5.90 13.24 -2.58
C ALA A 304 -4.88 12.30 -3.24
N TYR A 305 -5.27 11.08 -3.59
CA TYR A 305 -4.37 10.08 -4.14
C TYR A 305 -3.98 10.35 -5.59
N ALA A 306 -4.90 10.88 -6.39
CA ALA A 306 -4.57 11.38 -7.71
C ALA A 306 -3.55 12.53 -7.63
N ALA A 307 -3.66 13.41 -6.63
CA ALA A 307 -2.70 14.49 -6.41
C ALA A 307 -1.32 13.95 -5.97
N VAL A 308 -1.28 12.98 -5.05
CA VAL A 308 -0.03 12.35 -4.57
C VAL A 308 0.75 11.66 -5.69
N MET A 309 0.05 10.97 -6.61
CA MET A 309 0.67 10.30 -7.78
C MET A 309 0.88 11.25 -8.98
N GLY A 310 0.50 12.52 -8.88
CA GLY A 310 0.57 13.48 -9.99
C GLY A 310 -0.27 13.10 -11.21
N GLY A 311 -1.32 12.29 -11.04
CA GLY A 311 -2.17 11.77 -12.11
C GLY A 311 -2.86 10.45 -11.74
N VAL A 312 -3.80 10.01 -12.57
CA VAL A 312 -4.49 8.73 -12.44
C VAL A 312 -4.92 8.25 -13.82
N ASP A 313 -4.71 6.97 -14.11
CA ASP A 313 -5.11 6.33 -15.37
C ASP A 313 -6.41 5.55 -15.21
N ALA A 314 -6.63 4.95 -14.03
CA ALA A 314 -7.84 4.21 -13.72
C ALA A 314 -8.28 4.39 -12.26
N ILE A 315 -9.61 4.48 -12.06
CA ILE A 315 -10.27 4.41 -10.75
C ILE A 315 -11.14 3.17 -10.77
N VAL A 316 -10.89 2.26 -9.82
CA VAL A 316 -11.46 0.91 -9.82
C VAL A 316 -12.28 0.70 -8.57
N PHE A 317 -13.55 0.37 -8.72
CA PHE A 317 -14.46 0.03 -7.63
C PHE A 317 -14.53 -1.48 -7.46
N THR A 318 -14.33 -1.96 -6.23
CA THR A 318 -14.34 -3.39 -5.92
C THR A 318 -15.02 -3.67 -4.59
N ALA A 319 -15.03 -4.96 -4.18
CA ALA A 319 -15.80 -5.51 -3.07
C ALA A 319 -17.32 -5.29 -3.20
N GLY A 320 -18.09 -5.69 -2.19
CA GLY A 320 -19.56 -5.80 -2.30
C GLY A 320 -20.26 -4.50 -2.74
N ILE A 321 -19.97 -3.38 -2.09
CA ILE A 321 -20.61 -2.09 -2.41
C ILE A 321 -20.09 -1.57 -3.75
N GLY A 322 -18.77 -1.60 -3.99
CA GLY A 322 -18.18 -1.03 -5.20
C GLY A 322 -18.60 -1.78 -6.48
N GLN A 323 -18.79 -3.09 -6.39
CA GLN A 323 -19.24 -3.92 -7.50
C GLN A 323 -20.73 -3.74 -7.81
N HIS A 324 -21.58 -3.59 -6.80
CA HIS A 324 -23.03 -3.72 -6.98
C HIS A 324 -23.81 -2.41 -6.88
N SER A 325 -23.33 -1.40 -6.15
CA SER A 325 -24.05 -0.13 -6.03
C SER A 325 -23.68 0.84 -7.16
N ALA A 326 -24.53 0.88 -8.19
CA ALA A 326 -24.45 1.90 -9.24
C ALA A 326 -24.60 3.32 -8.66
N THR A 327 -25.42 3.47 -7.62
CA THR A 327 -25.66 4.73 -6.90
C THR A 327 -24.39 5.27 -6.24
N VAL A 328 -23.62 4.43 -5.55
CA VAL A 328 -22.32 4.82 -4.98
C VAL A 328 -21.34 5.21 -6.06
N ARG A 329 -21.19 4.39 -7.11
CA ARG A 329 -20.29 4.72 -8.22
C ARG A 329 -20.66 6.05 -8.87
N HIS A 330 -21.95 6.28 -9.07
CA HIS A 330 -22.48 7.56 -9.57
C HIS A 330 -22.06 8.72 -8.66
N HIS A 331 -22.45 8.70 -7.38
CA HIS A 331 -22.19 9.80 -6.44
C HIS A 331 -20.70 10.07 -6.18
N VAL A 332 -19.87 9.03 -6.16
CA VAL A 332 -18.42 9.18 -6.02
C VAL A 332 -17.80 9.81 -7.27
N CYS A 333 -18.23 9.38 -8.46
CA CYS A 333 -17.68 9.88 -9.73
C CYS A 333 -18.13 11.29 -10.09
N GLN A 334 -19.20 11.81 -9.48
CA GLN A 334 -19.60 13.20 -9.63
C GLN A 334 -18.44 14.15 -9.25
N ARG A 335 -18.18 15.13 -10.13
CA ARG A 335 -17.14 16.16 -9.96
C ARG A 335 -15.71 15.66 -10.14
N LEU A 336 -15.49 14.47 -10.71
CA LEU A 336 -14.15 13.98 -11.06
C LEU A 336 -13.73 14.34 -12.50
N GLU A 337 -14.53 15.11 -13.23
CA GLU A 337 -14.27 15.47 -14.63
C GLU A 337 -13.01 16.34 -14.79
N PHE A 338 -12.62 17.08 -13.75
CA PHE A 338 -11.37 17.85 -13.75
C PHE A 338 -10.13 16.94 -13.79
N LEU A 339 -10.22 15.73 -13.25
CA LEU A 339 -9.19 14.68 -13.40
C LEU A 339 -9.25 14.05 -14.81
N GLY A 340 -10.31 14.30 -15.57
CA GLY A 340 -10.59 13.63 -16.84
C GLY A 340 -11.37 12.33 -16.68
N ALA A 341 -11.89 12.02 -15.49
CA ALA A 341 -12.78 10.88 -15.26
C ALA A 341 -14.23 11.28 -15.54
N ARG A 342 -14.82 10.72 -16.59
CA ARG A 342 -16.19 11.01 -17.02
C ARG A 342 -17.03 9.74 -16.96
N LEU A 343 -18.11 9.79 -16.20
CA LEU A 343 -19.07 8.71 -16.03
C LEU A 343 -19.93 8.53 -17.29
N GLU A 344 -20.14 7.29 -17.73
CA GLU A 344 -21.24 6.91 -18.62
C GLU A 344 -22.36 6.28 -17.81
N GLU A 345 -23.47 6.99 -17.68
CA GLU A 345 -24.52 6.65 -16.72
C GLU A 345 -25.26 5.36 -17.10
N VAL A 346 -25.49 5.14 -18.40
CA VAL A 346 -26.14 3.91 -18.87
C VAL A 346 -25.26 2.71 -18.57
N ALA A 347 -23.98 2.78 -18.93
CA ALA A 347 -23.01 1.73 -18.66
C ALA A 347 -22.86 1.45 -17.16
N ASN A 348 -22.90 2.48 -16.31
CA ASN A 348 -22.82 2.31 -14.85
C ASN A 348 -24.02 1.54 -14.26
N ARG A 349 -25.24 1.83 -14.73
CA ARG A 349 -26.47 1.16 -14.26
C ARG A 349 -26.61 -0.26 -14.78
N GLU A 350 -26.21 -0.50 -16.03
CA GLU A 350 -26.30 -1.81 -16.68
C GLU A 350 -25.10 -2.72 -16.34
N LEU A 351 -24.10 -2.19 -15.63
CA LEU A 351 -22.91 -2.93 -15.24
C LEU A 351 -23.28 -4.16 -14.41
N SER A 352 -22.91 -5.32 -14.94
CA SER A 352 -23.02 -6.61 -14.27
C SER A 352 -21.69 -7.35 -14.39
N LEU A 353 -21.19 -7.87 -13.27
CA LEU A 353 -19.95 -8.64 -13.23
C LEU A 353 -20.28 -10.10 -12.98
N SER A 354 -19.58 -10.99 -13.68
CA SER A 354 -19.73 -12.43 -13.56
C SER A 354 -18.37 -13.09 -13.40
N ALA A 355 -18.32 -14.41 -13.25
CA ALA A 355 -17.04 -15.13 -13.23
C ALA A 355 -16.30 -14.99 -14.58
N SER A 356 -17.03 -14.95 -15.69
CA SER A 356 -16.48 -14.76 -17.04
C SER A 356 -16.14 -13.31 -17.37
N GLN A 357 -16.82 -12.35 -16.73
CA GLN A 357 -16.56 -10.91 -16.86
C GLN A 357 -16.26 -10.32 -15.48
N SER A 358 -15.02 -10.50 -15.05
CA SER A 358 -14.56 -10.08 -13.71
C SER A 358 -14.26 -8.59 -13.59
N ILE A 359 -14.24 -7.85 -14.70
CA ILE A 359 -14.00 -6.41 -14.73
C ILE A 359 -14.77 -5.78 -15.89
N ALA A 360 -15.30 -4.59 -15.69
CA ALA A 360 -16.05 -3.84 -16.70
C ALA A 360 -15.79 -2.34 -16.60
N GLU A 361 -15.77 -1.67 -17.75
CA GLU A 361 -15.65 -0.21 -17.86
C GLU A 361 -17.02 0.46 -17.86
N PHE A 362 -17.15 1.58 -17.15
CA PHE A 362 -18.33 2.43 -17.15
C PHE A 362 -17.98 3.93 -17.33
N SER A 363 -16.79 4.23 -17.86
CA SER A 363 -16.43 5.59 -18.29
C SER A 363 -16.98 5.93 -19.68
N ALA A 364 -17.24 7.22 -19.90
CA ALA A 364 -17.60 7.75 -21.21
C ALA A 364 -16.47 7.58 -22.22
N ARG A 365 -16.83 7.50 -23.51
CA ARG A 365 -15.88 7.26 -24.63
C ARG A 365 -14.67 8.21 -24.66
N HIS A 366 -14.84 9.46 -24.24
CA HIS A 366 -13.79 10.49 -24.23
C HIS A 366 -13.20 10.75 -22.83
N SER A 367 -13.45 9.84 -21.88
CA SER A 367 -12.80 9.88 -20.57
C SER A 367 -11.31 9.61 -20.72
N ARG A 368 -10.48 10.47 -20.11
CA ARG A 368 -9.02 10.25 -20.05
C ARG A 368 -8.63 9.26 -18.96
N VAL A 369 -9.46 9.20 -17.91
CA VAL A 369 -9.30 8.25 -16.80
C VAL A 369 -10.37 7.17 -16.93
N LYS A 370 -9.97 5.92 -16.81
CA LYS A 370 -10.88 4.78 -16.89
C LYS A 370 -11.63 4.60 -15.58
N LEU A 371 -12.95 4.48 -15.66
CA LEU A 371 -13.80 4.14 -14.52
C LEU A 371 -14.18 2.67 -14.63
N LEU A 372 -13.72 1.85 -13.70
CA LEU A 372 -13.83 0.39 -13.76
C LEU A 372 -14.51 -0.16 -12.52
N ALA A 373 -15.30 -1.22 -12.67
CA ALA A 373 -15.73 -2.05 -11.56
C ALA A 373 -15.14 -3.44 -11.73
N ALA A 374 -14.58 -3.99 -10.66
CA ALA A 374 -13.87 -5.27 -10.70
C ALA A 374 -14.26 -6.17 -9.53
N ARG A 375 -14.42 -7.46 -9.79
CA ARG A 375 -14.50 -8.51 -8.77
C ARG A 375 -13.12 -8.62 -8.12
N THR A 376 -13.09 -8.59 -6.79
CA THR A 376 -11.90 -9.01 -6.05
C THR A 376 -12.00 -10.51 -5.75
N ASP A 377 -10.89 -11.23 -5.88
CA ASP A 377 -10.78 -12.61 -5.41
C ASP A 377 -9.53 -12.76 -4.56
N GLU A 378 -9.67 -12.48 -3.27
CA GLU A 378 -8.56 -12.59 -2.31
C GLU A 378 -8.08 -14.03 -2.18
N ALA A 379 -8.96 -15.02 -2.34
CA ALA A 379 -8.57 -16.42 -2.23
C ALA A 379 -7.67 -16.82 -3.40
N TRP A 380 -8.00 -16.40 -4.61
CA TRP A 380 -7.12 -16.62 -5.76
C TRP A 380 -5.78 -15.91 -5.60
N GLU A 381 -5.76 -14.65 -5.14
CA GLU A 381 -4.49 -13.96 -4.94
C GLU A 381 -3.64 -14.61 -3.83
N ILE A 382 -4.25 -15.07 -2.74
CA ILE A 382 -3.55 -15.87 -1.71
C ILE A 382 -2.99 -17.15 -2.32
N ALA A 383 -3.77 -17.87 -3.12
CA ALA A 383 -3.31 -19.10 -3.78
C ALA A 383 -2.10 -18.83 -4.68
N ARG A 384 -2.15 -17.76 -5.49
CA ARG A 384 -1.08 -17.36 -6.40
C ARG A 384 0.21 -16.99 -5.63
N LEU A 385 0.08 -16.21 -4.57
CA LEU A 385 1.20 -15.78 -3.72
C LEU A 385 1.78 -16.95 -2.92
N ALA A 386 0.92 -17.84 -2.40
CA ALA A 386 1.32 -19.03 -1.67
C ALA A 386 2.09 -19.99 -2.57
N GLU A 387 1.60 -20.28 -3.78
CA GLU A 387 2.30 -21.15 -4.73
C GLU A 387 3.66 -20.57 -5.13
N GLN A 388 3.74 -19.25 -5.37
CA GLN A 388 4.99 -18.57 -5.71
C GLN A 388 6.08 -18.73 -4.64
N VAL A 389 5.71 -18.75 -3.36
CA VAL A 389 6.64 -18.89 -2.23
C VAL A 389 6.81 -20.34 -1.79
N GLY A 390 5.75 -21.14 -1.87
CA GLY A 390 5.71 -22.54 -1.44
C GLY A 390 6.50 -23.46 -2.37
N ALA A 391 6.48 -23.21 -3.68
CA ALA A 391 7.23 -23.98 -4.67
C ALA A 391 8.75 -23.66 -4.66
N SER A 392 9.18 -22.58 -4.00
CA SER A 392 10.59 -22.23 -3.93
C SER A 392 11.28 -22.92 -2.74
N ASP A 393 12.08 -23.95 -3.02
CA ASP A 393 13.26 -24.31 -2.20
C ASP A 393 14.44 -23.36 -2.45
N THR A 394 14.20 -22.28 -3.20
CA THR A 394 15.23 -21.37 -3.64
C THR A 394 15.59 -20.42 -2.49
N PRO A 395 16.87 -20.35 -2.07
CA PRO A 395 17.29 -19.38 -1.07
C PRO A 395 16.88 -17.98 -1.52
N THR A 396 16.41 -17.17 -0.55
CA THR A 396 16.09 -15.75 -0.73
C THR A 396 17.09 -15.14 -1.70
N PRO A 397 16.65 -14.58 -2.85
CA PRO A 397 17.57 -14.11 -3.87
C PRO A 397 18.54 -13.15 -3.20
N THR A 398 19.81 -13.56 -3.15
CA THR A 398 20.89 -12.70 -2.70
C THR A 398 20.79 -11.44 -3.55
N PRO A 399 20.73 -10.24 -2.97
CA PRO A 399 20.63 -9.02 -3.76
C PRO A 399 21.75 -9.05 -4.79
N ARG A 400 21.39 -9.23 -6.07
CA ARG A 400 22.38 -9.05 -7.13
C ARG A 400 22.82 -7.60 -6.98
N PRO A 401 24.10 -7.30 -6.77
CA PRO A 401 24.55 -5.93 -6.77
C PRO A 401 24.26 -5.39 -8.16
N ILE A 402 23.17 -4.63 -8.29
CA ILE A 402 22.92 -3.82 -9.46
C ILE A 402 24.06 -2.80 -9.44
N PRO A 403 24.93 -2.75 -10.44
CA PRO A 403 25.90 -1.68 -10.53
C PRO A 403 25.12 -0.38 -10.71
N VAL A 404 24.87 0.31 -9.61
CA VAL A 404 24.34 1.67 -9.63
C VAL A 404 25.49 2.54 -10.09
N ALA A 405 25.49 2.89 -11.37
CA ALA A 405 26.33 3.97 -11.85
C ALA A 405 25.89 5.23 -11.10
N ILE A 406 26.81 5.79 -10.32
CA ILE A 406 26.57 7.00 -9.55
C ILE A 406 26.31 8.12 -10.56
N SER A 407 25.12 8.71 -10.53
CA SER A 407 24.82 9.98 -11.21
C SER A 407 26.01 10.93 -11.04
N ALA A 408 26.52 11.49 -12.13
CA ALA A 408 27.77 12.27 -12.14
C ALA A 408 27.65 13.50 -11.23
N ARG A 409 27.96 13.34 -9.94
CA ARG A 409 28.12 14.42 -8.99
C ARG A 409 29.37 15.20 -9.35
N HIS A 410 29.29 16.51 -9.35
CA HIS A 410 30.41 17.37 -9.71
C HIS A 410 30.19 18.79 -9.21
N VAL A 411 31.27 19.57 -9.19
CA VAL A 411 31.23 20.98 -8.82
C VAL A 411 31.71 21.86 -9.97
N HIS A 412 31.06 23.01 -10.14
CA HIS A 412 31.55 24.11 -10.95
C HIS A 412 31.96 25.23 -10.00
N LEU A 413 33.15 25.78 -10.18
CA LEU A 413 33.73 26.74 -9.24
C LEU A 413 34.06 28.06 -9.94
N THR A 414 33.99 29.14 -9.17
CA THR A 414 34.60 30.42 -9.55
C THR A 414 36.11 30.37 -9.41
N GLN A 415 36.81 31.22 -10.16
CA GLN A 415 38.27 31.35 -10.04
C GLN A 415 38.71 31.65 -8.60
N ALA A 416 38.01 32.57 -7.91
CA ALA A 416 38.30 32.89 -6.51
C ALA A 416 38.15 31.67 -5.58
N THR A 417 37.19 30.79 -5.83
CA THR A 417 37.00 29.56 -5.05
C THR A 417 38.04 28.50 -5.38
N VAL A 418 38.46 28.39 -6.64
CA VAL A 418 39.59 27.53 -7.03
C VAL A 418 40.85 27.96 -6.29
N GLU A 419 41.14 29.25 -6.25
CA GLU A 419 42.33 29.76 -5.56
C GLU A 419 42.27 29.53 -4.05
N ALA A 420 41.09 29.75 -3.44
CA ALA A 420 40.88 29.48 -2.02
C ALA A 420 41.08 27.99 -1.66
N LEU A 421 40.66 27.06 -2.54
CA LEU A 421 40.76 25.62 -2.28
C LEU A 421 42.13 25.01 -2.64
N PHE A 422 42.78 25.52 -3.69
CA PHE A 422 43.94 24.85 -4.30
C PHE A 422 45.23 25.70 -4.30
N GLY A 423 45.15 27.00 -4.02
CA GLY A 423 46.30 27.90 -3.96
C GLY A 423 46.14 29.16 -4.79
N ASP A 424 46.80 30.24 -4.39
CA ASP A 424 46.71 31.52 -5.08
C ASP A 424 47.21 31.40 -6.53
N GLY A 425 46.42 31.90 -7.48
CA GLY A 425 46.68 31.80 -8.92
C GLY A 425 46.48 30.41 -9.55
N HIS A 426 45.97 29.41 -8.81
CA HIS A 426 45.77 28.05 -9.33
C HIS A 426 44.80 28.03 -10.51
N GLN A 427 45.16 27.29 -11.57
CA GLN A 427 44.30 27.03 -12.73
C GLN A 427 43.90 25.56 -12.75
N LEU A 428 42.64 25.28 -13.09
CA LEU A 428 42.15 23.91 -13.17
C LEU A 428 42.92 23.12 -14.23
N THR A 429 43.36 21.92 -13.88
CA THR A 429 44.19 21.07 -14.74
C THR A 429 43.28 20.14 -15.56
N PRO A 430 43.23 20.25 -16.91
CA PRO A 430 42.34 19.41 -17.71
C PRO A 430 42.71 17.93 -17.66
N LEU A 431 41.79 17.07 -17.23
CA LEU A 431 41.95 15.61 -17.21
C LEU A 431 41.30 14.95 -18.43
N LYS A 432 40.04 15.31 -18.72
CA LYS A 432 39.27 14.71 -19.81
C LYS A 432 38.24 15.68 -20.38
N THR A 433 38.19 15.82 -21.69
CA THR A 433 37.17 16.62 -22.39
C THR A 433 35.78 16.02 -22.21
N LEU A 434 34.79 16.88 -21.98
CA LEU A 434 33.37 16.50 -21.89
C LEU A 434 32.70 16.61 -23.27
N SER A 435 31.49 16.07 -23.41
CA SER A 435 30.72 16.15 -24.66
C SER A 435 30.37 17.59 -25.08
N GLN A 436 30.37 18.52 -24.13
CA GLN A 436 30.14 19.94 -24.38
C GLN A 436 31.46 20.60 -24.83
N PRO A 437 31.50 21.24 -26.01
CA PRO A 437 32.70 21.88 -26.52
C PRO A 437 33.30 22.87 -25.51
N GLY A 438 34.61 22.75 -25.27
CA GLY A 438 35.35 23.61 -24.35
C GLY A 438 35.23 23.25 -22.87
N GLN A 439 34.38 22.30 -22.47
CA GLN A 439 34.30 21.82 -21.08
C GLN A 439 35.16 20.59 -20.83
N PHE A 440 35.66 20.45 -19.60
CA PHE A 440 36.51 19.34 -19.19
C PHE A 440 36.26 18.95 -17.73
N ALA A 441 36.45 17.67 -17.42
CA ALA A 441 36.71 17.24 -16.05
C ALA A 441 38.15 17.60 -15.70
N ALA A 442 38.37 18.21 -14.53
CA ALA A 442 39.68 18.64 -14.07
C ALA A 442 40.35 17.55 -13.19
N GLU A 443 41.67 17.57 -12.99
CA GLU A 443 42.35 16.66 -12.07
C GLU A 443 41.93 16.90 -10.61
N GLU A 444 41.52 18.12 -10.32
CA GLU A 444 41.08 18.57 -9.01
C GLU A 444 39.78 17.88 -8.57
N VAL A 445 39.76 17.51 -7.29
CA VAL A 445 38.59 17.00 -6.60
C VAL A 445 38.43 17.72 -5.27
N VAL A 446 37.19 17.77 -4.78
CA VAL A 446 36.84 18.29 -3.46
C VAL A 446 36.11 17.23 -2.66
N THR A 447 36.14 17.37 -1.34
CA THR A 447 35.22 16.68 -0.45
C THR A 447 34.05 17.60 -0.14
N LEU A 448 32.83 17.13 -0.39
CA LEU A 448 31.61 17.81 0.03
C LEU A 448 31.34 17.47 1.49
N VAL A 449 31.26 18.47 2.37
CA VAL A 449 30.99 18.28 3.79
C VAL A 449 29.59 18.81 4.08
N GLY A 450 28.65 17.88 4.27
CA GLY A 450 27.27 18.18 4.64
C GLY A 450 27.03 18.05 6.15
N PRO A 451 25.86 18.47 6.66
CA PRO A 451 25.53 18.40 8.09
C PRO A 451 25.60 17.00 8.70
N LYS A 452 25.38 15.95 7.90
CA LYS A 452 25.30 14.56 8.37
C LYS A 452 26.59 13.78 8.13
N ARG A 453 27.18 13.91 6.94
CA ARG A 453 28.35 13.14 6.46
C ARG A 453 29.11 13.93 5.39
N SER A 454 30.28 13.42 5.02
CA SER A 454 31.12 13.97 3.96
C SER A 454 31.26 13.00 2.77
N LEU A 455 31.31 13.54 1.56
CA LEU A 455 31.51 12.81 0.31
C LEU A 455 32.82 13.23 -0.36
N PRO A 456 33.87 12.38 -0.30
CA PRO A 456 35.16 12.70 -0.90
C PRO A 456 35.17 12.48 -2.42
N GLY A 457 36.17 13.05 -3.10
CA GLY A 457 36.48 12.73 -4.50
C GLY A 457 35.49 13.30 -5.52
N VAL A 458 34.77 14.37 -5.18
CA VAL A 458 33.83 15.02 -6.10
C VAL A 458 34.62 15.88 -7.10
N ARG A 459 34.42 15.58 -8.38
CA ARG A 459 35.17 16.16 -9.49
C ARG A 459 34.83 17.63 -9.71
N VAL A 460 35.85 18.47 -9.91
CA VAL A 460 35.67 19.83 -10.41
C VAL A 460 35.57 19.80 -11.94
N LEU A 461 34.58 20.49 -12.51
CA LEU A 461 34.48 20.69 -13.95
C LEU A 461 34.99 22.09 -14.32
N GLY A 462 35.77 22.14 -15.39
CA GLY A 462 36.27 23.35 -16.00
C GLY A 462 35.57 23.66 -17.33
N PRO A 463 35.70 24.89 -17.84
CA PRO A 463 36.42 26.01 -17.23
C PRO A 463 35.69 26.58 -16.00
N THR A 464 36.35 27.47 -15.24
CA THR A 464 35.72 28.15 -14.10
C THR A 464 34.49 28.96 -14.55
N ARG A 465 33.52 29.12 -13.65
CA ARG A 465 32.25 29.81 -13.89
C ARG A 465 32.15 31.11 -13.08
N ASN A 466 31.11 31.91 -13.35
CA ASN A 466 30.81 33.13 -12.60
C ASN A 466 30.12 32.87 -11.25
N ALA A 467 29.67 31.64 -11.02
CA ALA A 467 29.04 31.22 -9.77
C ALA A 467 29.46 29.80 -9.39
N ASN A 468 29.58 29.56 -8.08
CA ASN A 468 29.81 28.22 -7.56
C ASN A 468 28.51 27.41 -7.64
N GLN A 469 28.64 26.14 -8.01
CA GLN A 469 27.51 25.23 -8.13
C GLN A 469 27.96 23.82 -7.78
N VAL A 470 27.17 23.12 -6.96
CA VAL A 470 27.38 21.74 -6.57
C VAL A 470 26.19 20.93 -7.04
N GLU A 471 26.41 20.00 -7.96
CA GLU A 471 25.36 19.11 -8.45
C GLU A 471 25.45 17.75 -7.76
N ILE A 472 24.38 17.39 -7.04
CA ILE A 472 24.28 16.13 -6.30
C ILE A 472 23.02 15.36 -6.71
N SER A 473 23.00 14.06 -6.44
CA SER A 473 21.80 13.23 -6.63
C SER A 473 20.88 13.31 -5.40
N ARG A 474 19.61 12.88 -5.56
CA ARG A 474 18.69 12.72 -4.41
C ARG A 474 19.25 11.79 -3.33
N THR A 475 20.02 10.75 -3.71
CA THR A 475 20.68 9.87 -2.74
C THR A 475 21.77 10.59 -1.95
N ASP A 476 22.49 11.51 -2.59
CA ASP A 476 23.55 12.29 -1.96
C ASP A 476 22.99 13.33 -1.00
N GLU A 477 21.83 13.93 -1.31
CA GLU A 477 21.08 14.80 -0.40
C GLU A 477 20.80 14.11 0.94
N PHE A 478 20.25 12.89 0.92
CA PHE A 478 20.02 12.10 2.14
C PHE A 478 21.30 11.69 2.87
N PHE A 479 22.39 11.45 2.12
CA PHE A 479 23.66 11.07 2.69
C PHE A 479 24.35 12.26 3.38
N LEU A 480 24.40 13.41 2.72
CA LEU A 480 24.99 14.66 3.20
C LEU A 480 24.12 15.36 4.26
N GLY A 481 22.80 15.14 4.23
CA GLY A 481 21.83 15.84 5.08
C GLY A 481 21.50 17.24 4.56
N ILE A 482 21.37 17.40 3.24
CA ILE A 482 21.06 18.67 2.57
C ILE A 482 19.83 18.44 1.69
N ASP A 483 18.81 19.29 1.77
CA ASP A 483 17.64 19.25 0.87
C ASP A 483 17.86 20.18 -0.32
N ALA A 484 18.41 19.63 -1.41
CA ALA A 484 18.75 20.41 -2.59
C ALA A 484 17.55 20.46 -3.56
N PRO A 485 17.13 21.64 -4.04
CA PRO A 485 16.00 21.73 -4.96
C PRO A 485 16.36 21.17 -6.34
N ILE A 486 15.34 20.66 -7.04
CA ILE A 486 15.45 20.22 -8.44
C ILE A 486 15.47 21.45 -9.35
N ARG A 487 16.60 21.71 -10.01
CA ARG A 487 16.84 22.94 -10.80
C ARG A 487 17.59 22.68 -12.10
N ALA A 488 17.50 23.61 -13.03
CA ALA A 488 18.35 23.58 -14.22
C ALA A 488 19.80 23.91 -13.79
N SER A 489 20.78 23.35 -14.49
CA SER A 489 22.18 23.66 -14.22
C SER A 489 22.43 25.14 -14.41
N GLY A 490 23.09 25.77 -13.44
CA GLY A 490 23.30 27.22 -13.39
C GLY A 490 22.24 28.02 -12.64
N ASP A 491 21.07 27.45 -12.32
CA ASP A 491 20.05 28.11 -11.48
C ASP A 491 20.33 27.88 -9.99
N THR A 492 21.20 28.73 -9.43
CA THR A 492 21.70 28.63 -8.04
C THR A 492 20.93 29.51 -7.05
N ALA A 493 19.90 30.24 -7.48
CA ALA A 493 19.16 31.14 -6.60
C ALA A 493 18.34 30.37 -5.54
N ASN A 494 18.34 30.86 -4.30
CA ASN A 494 17.61 30.27 -3.17
C ASN A 494 17.90 28.76 -2.96
N THR A 495 19.14 28.36 -3.20
CA THR A 495 19.61 26.99 -2.99
C THR A 495 20.44 26.91 -1.70
N PRO A 496 20.47 25.75 -1.02
CA PRO A 496 21.28 25.58 0.19
C PRO A 496 22.77 25.66 -0.13
N GLY A 497 23.54 25.99 0.91
CA GLY A 497 25.01 25.99 0.89
C GLY A 497 25.61 24.62 1.24
N ILE A 498 26.93 24.53 1.09
CA ILE A 498 27.72 23.36 1.51
C ILE A 498 29.17 23.77 1.72
N THR A 499 29.87 23.02 2.57
CA THR A 499 31.31 23.15 2.74
C THR A 499 32.06 22.30 1.71
N LEU A 500 33.07 22.90 1.08
CA LEU A 500 34.02 22.24 0.18
C LEU A 500 35.38 22.16 0.85
N LEU A 501 35.98 20.97 0.86
CA LEU A 501 37.35 20.75 1.34
C LEU A 501 38.24 20.30 0.18
N GLY A 502 39.25 21.10 -0.14
CA GLY A 502 40.26 20.80 -1.15
C GLY A 502 41.26 19.73 -0.69
N THR A 503 41.98 19.11 -1.62
CA THR A 503 42.96 18.06 -1.33
C THR A 503 44.14 18.52 -0.48
N ALA A 504 44.45 19.83 -0.49
CA ALA A 504 45.46 20.45 0.36
C ALA A 504 44.94 20.81 1.77
N GLY A 505 43.73 20.40 2.13
CA GLY A 505 43.12 20.66 3.45
C GLY A 505 42.52 22.05 3.62
N ARG A 506 42.49 22.88 2.56
CA ARG A 506 41.82 24.19 2.58
C ARG A 506 40.32 24.03 2.42
N GLU A 507 39.55 24.84 3.14
CA GLU A 507 38.09 24.75 3.18
C GLU A 507 37.43 26.04 2.70
N VAL A 508 36.33 25.92 1.97
CA VAL A 508 35.45 27.03 1.58
C VAL A 508 34.00 26.64 1.87
N THR A 509 33.30 27.46 2.68
CA THR A 509 31.86 27.31 2.89
C THR A 509 31.09 28.14 1.86
N LEU A 510 30.29 27.47 1.03
CA LEU A 510 29.35 28.13 0.12
C LEU A 510 28.06 28.46 0.87
N THR A 511 27.53 29.67 0.69
CA THR A 511 26.23 30.08 1.24
C THR A 511 25.04 29.61 0.41
N GLY A 512 25.29 29.18 -0.83
CA GLY A 512 24.31 28.63 -1.77
C GLY A 512 25.01 27.92 -2.93
N GLY A 513 24.22 27.34 -3.84
CA GLY A 513 24.69 26.73 -5.08
C GLY A 513 24.52 25.21 -5.15
N VAL A 514 23.97 24.57 -4.12
CA VAL A 514 23.76 23.11 -4.11
C VAL A 514 22.40 22.77 -4.72
N LEU A 515 22.38 21.95 -5.77
CA LEU A 515 21.15 21.58 -6.47
C LEU A 515 21.16 20.13 -6.95
N CYS A 516 19.96 19.59 -7.18
CA CYS A 516 19.77 18.39 -7.98
C CYS A 516 19.45 18.80 -9.42
N ALA A 517 20.37 18.57 -10.35
CA ALA A 517 20.17 19.00 -11.73
C ALA A 517 19.08 18.16 -12.42
N TRP A 518 18.14 18.79 -13.15
CA TRP A 518 17.08 18.10 -13.91
C TRP A 518 17.61 16.95 -14.78
N ARG A 519 18.78 17.13 -15.41
CA ARG A 519 19.41 16.12 -16.25
C ARG A 519 19.85 14.84 -15.52
N HIS A 520 19.93 14.89 -14.18
CA HIS A 520 20.27 13.74 -13.33
C HIS A 520 19.02 12.99 -12.87
N ILE A 521 17.83 13.47 -13.24
CA ILE A 521 16.55 12.90 -12.86
C ILE A 521 16.05 12.06 -14.04
N HIS A 522 16.23 10.75 -13.93
CA HIS A 522 15.88 9.78 -14.97
C HIS A 522 14.42 9.31 -14.89
N MET A 523 13.67 9.75 -13.87
CA MET A 523 12.25 9.48 -13.69
C MET A 523 11.56 10.76 -13.22
N THR A 524 10.41 11.13 -13.79
CA THR A 524 9.66 12.33 -13.42
C THR A 524 9.41 12.36 -11.90
N PRO A 525 9.77 13.46 -11.21
CA PRO A 525 9.79 13.51 -9.75
C PRO A 525 8.41 13.44 -9.08
#